data_AF-A0A1C5AXT5-F1
#
_entry.id   AF-A0A1C5AXT5-F1
#
_cell.length_a   1.000
_cell.length_b   1.000
_cell.length_c   1.000
_cell.angle_alpha   90.00
_cell.angle_beta   90.00
_cell.angle_gamma   90.00
#
_symmetry.space_group_name_H-M   'P 1'
#
loop_
_entity.id
_entity.type
_entity.pdbx_description
1 polymer ?
#
loop_
_entity_poly.entity_id
_entity_poly.type
_entity_poly.pdbx_seq_one_letter_code
_entity_poly.pdbx_strand_id
1 'polypeptide(L)'
;MSGKKLANVAWGPWIAMAAAVILTAKGEFDLAVDAHFSPWIAWMFPVMLDVYVVTSFHRRRWKDMVVGMFLMIFCQVAVHLLPVFITEGEEVPWGLVVAVACIAPIVVVRVKILTGRTAKEIEAAQEAARGVEEVRAARAETVAARRAQAEAEAAARAETARAEAETVARVEAETRAVEAETRAAAEAETRAEIEAATEAEIADHVRAVAEAREAAGAAEQRATAAVEAARLAEGRLAEARDTADRAVAAHALAGHAAAERIQALVDAAEQAERDYRQALAEARSIVMTHEDRAGILDNQVQALRAQLDEAQRFAERQAVARAMAEQESQAIKDARDGLVNELERTRRALARVQEKAETGAARQPEILRPANRKSLASVPAELPADLPEVETVKPETVAAVLAARGQHPEMTNKQLSEITGISDRTIRKVLNAVPAEIVGQVLELTSGSRVA
;
A
#
# COMPACT_ATOMS: atom_id res chain seq x y z
N MET A 1 55.73 -66.80 -42.41
CA MET A 1 55.58 -65.87 -41.25
C MET A 1 54.85 -64.63 -41.74
N SER A 2 53.72 -64.33 -41.08
CA SER A 2 52.71 -63.36 -41.49
C SER A 2 53.23 -61.92 -41.33
N GLY A 3 53.70 -61.32 -42.43
CA GLY A 3 53.93 -59.89 -42.52
C GLY A 3 52.60 -59.17 -42.68
N LYS A 4 51.92 -58.89 -41.55
CA LYS A 4 50.79 -57.95 -41.53
C LYS A 4 51.30 -56.60 -42.04
N LYS A 5 51.01 -56.29 -43.30
CA LYS A 5 51.02 -54.91 -43.81
C LYS A 5 50.08 -54.12 -42.90
N LEU A 6 50.65 -53.38 -41.94
CA LEU A 6 49.99 -52.27 -41.28
C LEU A 6 49.72 -51.26 -42.38
N ALA A 7 48.58 -51.43 -43.06
CA ALA A 7 48.07 -50.47 -44.00
C ALA A 7 48.04 -49.12 -43.30
N ASN A 8 48.61 -48.10 -43.95
CA ASN A 8 48.55 -46.70 -43.55
C ASN A 8 47.08 -46.30 -43.34
N VAL A 9 46.55 -46.52 -42.14
CA VAL A 9 45.30 -45.92 -41.72
C VAL A 9 45.60 -44.44 -41.68
N ALA A 10 45.09 -43.68 -42.64
CA ALA A 10 45.17 -42.24 -42.60
C ALA A 10 44.35 -41.78 -41.38
N TRP A 11 45.02 -41.63 -40.23
CA TRP A 11 44.42 -41.12 -38.99
C TRP A 11 44.03 -39.64 -39.10
N GLY A 12 44.69 -38.90 -40.01
CA GLY A 12 44.48 -37.47 -40.20
C GLY A 12 43.01 -37.07 -40.43
N PRO A 13 42.30 -37.65 -41.41
CA PRO A 13 40.88 -37.36 -41.64
C PRO A 13 39.97 -37.63 -40.44
N TRP A 14 40.24 -38.71 -39.69
CA TRP A 14 39.44 -39.06 -38.52
C TRP A 14 39.65 -38.10 -37.35
N ILE A 15 40.91 -37.69 -37.11
CA ILE A 15 41.24 -36.70 -36.09
C ILE A 15 40.66 -35.33 -36.45
N ALA A 16 40.78 -34.92 -37.72
CA ALA A 16 40.22 -33.66 -38.20
C ALA A 16 38.68 -33.63 -38.06
N MET A 17 38.02 -34.75 -38.37
CA MET A 17 36.57 -34.88 -38.21
C MET A 17 36.15 -34.86 -36.73
N ALA A 18 36.87 -35.59 -35.86
CA ALA A 18 36.60 -35.58 -34.42
C ALA A 18 36.80 -34.19 -33.80
N ALA A 19 37.87 -33.47 -34.19
CA ALA A 19 38.13 -32.12 -33.73
C ALA A 19 37.05 -31.14 -34.21
N ALA A 20 36.60 -31.26 -35.46
CA ALA A 20 35.49 -30.47 -35.98
C ALA A 20 34.20 -30.71 -35.17
N VAL A 21 33.82 -31.97 -34.93
CA VAL A 21 32.63 -32.32 -34.15
C VAL A 21 32.69 -31.79 -32.71
N ILE A 22 33.84 -31.92 -32.03
CA ILE A 22 34.00 -31.41 -30.66
C ILE A 22 33.88 -29.88 -30.63
N LEU A 23 34.47 -29.19 -31.61
CA LEU A 23 34.41 -27.74 -31.71
C LEU A 23 32.98 -27.25 -31.95
N THR A 24 32.23 -27.90 -32.85
CA THR A 24 30.85 -27.52 -33.15
C THR A 24 29.91 -27.85 -32.00
N ALA A 25 30.08 -29.01 -31.37
CA ALA A 25 29.30 -29.41 -30.20
C ALA A 25 29.46 -28.45 -29.02
N LYS A 26 30.67 -27.91 -28.81
CA LYS A 26 30.90 -26.89 -27.78
C LYS A 26 30.13 -25.60 -28.07
N GLY A 27 30.21 -25.07 -29.29
CA GLY A 27 29.48 -23.86 -29.66
C GLY A 27 27.97 -24.02 -29.48
N GLU A 28 27.41 -25.12 -29.98
CA GLU A 28 25.99 -25.44 -29.84
C GLU A 28 25.54 -25.63 -28.38
N PHE A 29 26.39 -26.23 -27.54
CA PHE A 29 26.15 -26.31 -26.10
C PHE A 29 26.10 -24.92 -25.45
N ASP A 30 27.07 -24.07 -25.73
CA ASP A 30 27.14 -22.71 -25.20
C ASP A 30 25.89 -21.90 -25.65
N LEU A 31 25.43 -22.07 -26.91
CA LEU A 31 24.18 -21.47 -27.40
C LEU A 31 22.96 -21.89 -26.59
N ALA A 32 22.86 -23.18 -26.27
CA ALA A 32 21.74 -23.71 -25.52
C ALA A 32 21.74 -23.17 -24.08
N VAL A 33 22.91 -23.05 -23.46
CA VAL A 33 23.05 -22.42 -22.13
C VAL A 33 22.64 -20.95 -22.17
N ASP A 34 23.09 -20.21 -23.18
CA ASP A 34 22.74 -18.79 -23.38
C ASP A 34 21.23 -18.60 -23.68
N ALA A 35 20.61 -19.57 -24.35
CA ALA A 35 19.17 -19.63 -24.57
C ALA A 35 18.37 -20.12 -23.33
N HIS A 36 19.00 -20.13 -22.15
CA HIS A 36 18.41 -20.52 -20.87
C HIS A 36 18.01 -22.00 -20.73
N PHE A 37 18.57 -22.92 -21.53
CA PHE A 37 18.43 -24.34 -21.23
C PHE A 37 19.29 -24.70 -20.02
N SER A 38 18.75 -25.57 -19.14
CA SER A 38 19.53 -26.14 -18.04
C SER A 38 20.79 -26.83 -18.60
N PRO A 39 21.99 -26.64 -18.02
CA PRO A 39 23.22 -27.31 -18.48
C PRO A 39 23.08 -28.84 -18.58
N TRP A 40 22.18 -29.42 -17.76
CA TRP A 40 21.88 -30.85 -17.79
C TRP A 40 21.12 -31.30 -19.04
N ILE A 41 20.42 -30.39 -19.71
CA ILE A 41 19.63 -30.64 -20.94
C ILE A 41 20.36 -30.08 -22.17
N ALA A 42 21.18 -29.04 -21.99
CA ALA A 42 21.90 -28.34 -23.05
C ALA A 42 22.80 -29.27 -23.90
N TRP A 43 23.38 -30.33 -23.32
CA TRP A 43 24.18 -31.31 -24.09
C TRP A 43 23.35 -32.13 -25.09
N MET A 44 22.03 -32.22 -24.92
CA MET A 44 21.16 -32.91 -25.88
C MET A 44 20.97 -32.12 -27.18
N PHE A 45 21.16 -30.80 -27.12
CA PHE A 45 21.01 -29.91 -28.28
C PHE A 45 22.01 -30.23 -29.41
N PRO A 46 23.34 -30.28 -29.17
CA PRO A 46 24.28 -30.67 -30.22
C PRO A 46 24.07 -32.10 -30.70
N VAL A 47 23.69 -33.03 -29.81
CA VAL A 47 23.41 -34.41 -30.19
C VAL A 47 22.23 -34.52 -31.15
N MET A 48 21.15 -33.76 -30.91
CA MET A 48 19.97 -33.74 -31.79
C MET A 48 20.32 -33.17 -33.17
N LEU A 49 21.11 -32.10 -33.21
CA LEU A 49 21.61 -31.46 -34.42
C LEU A 49 22.52 -32.39 -35.21
N ASP A 50 23.49 -33.02 -34.57
CA ASP A 50 24.40 -33.99 -35.18
C ASP A 50 23.64 -35.19 -35.74
N VAL A 51 22.66 -35.74 -35.00
CA VAL A 51 21.83 -36.83 -35.49
C VAL A 51 21.03 -36.40 -36.72
N TYR A 52 20.47 -35.19 -36.73
CA TYR A 52 19.76 -34.66 -37.90
C TYR A 52 20.69 -34.49 -39.11
N VAL A 53 21.89 -33.94 -38.91
CA VAL A 53 22.86 -33.73 -39.98
C VAL A 53 23.38 -35.06 -40.52
N VAL A 54 23.76 -36.01 -39.64
CA VAL A 54 24.21 -37.36 -40.02
C VAL A 54 23.13 -38.13 -40.77
N THR A 55 21.87 -38.08 -40.30
CA THR A 55 20.76 -38.76 -40.99
C THR A 55 20.46 -38.14 -42.34
N SER A 56 20.50 -36.81 -42.47
CA SER A 56 20.37 -36.08 -43.74
C SER A 56 21.48 -36.48 -44.72
N PHE A 57 22.69 -36.61 -44.20
CA PHE A 57 23.86 -37.06 -44.94
C PHE A 57 23.82 -38.53 -45.35
N HIS A 58 23.13 -39.38 -44.59
CA HIS A 58 22.95 -40.80 -44.91
C HIS A 58 21.90 -41.00 -46.01
N ARG A 59 20.87 -40.14 -46.05
CA ARG A 59 19.79 -40.19 -47.05
C ARG A 59 20.19 -39.68 -48.44
N ARG A 60 21.37 -39.07 -48.60
CA ARG A 60 21.89 -38.51 -49.86
C ARG A 60 20.93 -37.56 -50.61
N ARG A 61 19.95 -36.98 -49.90
CA ARG A 61 19.06 -35.97 -50.47
C ARG A 61 19.75 -34.63 -50.38
N TRP A 62 20.09 -34.05 -51.53
CA TRP A 62 20.81 -32.78 -51.61
C TRP A 62 20.11 -31.67 -50.82
N LYS A 63 18.78 -31.61 -50.88
CA LYS A 63 17.97 -30.63 -50.12
C LYS A 63 18.17 -30.76 -48.60
N ASP A 64 18.06 -31.97 -48.05
CA ASP A 64 18.19 -32.23 -46.61
C ASP A 64 19.63 -31.95 -46.13
N MET A 65 20.62 -32.25 -46.97
CA MET A 65 22.03 -31.95 -46.71
C MET A 65 22.30 -30.44 -46.64
N VAL A 66 21.72 -29.67 -47.57
CA VAL A 66 21.85 -28.20 -47.60
C VAL A 66 21.18 -27.59 -46.37
N VAL A 67 19.99 -28.07 -45.99
CA VAL A 67 19.27 -27.60 -44.79
C VAL A 67 20.06 -27.89 -43.51
N GLY A 68 20.58 -29.10 -43.34
CA GLY A 68 21.41 -29.44 -42.18
C GLY A 68 22.69 -28.60 -42.10
N MET A 69 23.30 -28.29 -43.25
CA MET A 69 24.49 -27.44 -43.31
C MET A 69 24.17 -25.99 -42.93
N PHE A 70 23.07 -25.42 -43.41
CA PHE A 70 22.64 -24.07 -43.02
C PHE A 70 22.33 -23.99 -41.52
N LEU A 71 21.72 -25.03 -40.95
CA LEU A 71 21.37 -25.05 -39.54
C LEU A 71 22.62 -25.04 -38.64
N MET A 72 23.64 -25.85 -38.98
CA MET A 72 24.95 -25.82 -38.29
C MET A 72 25.64 -24.45 -38.40
N ILE A 73 25.66 -23.87 -39.61
CA ILE A 73 26.28 -22.54 -39.83
C ILE A 73 25.56 -21.49 -39.00
N PHE A 74 24.23 -21.51 -38.99
CA PHE A 74 23.41 -20.56 -38.24
C PHE A 74 23.69 -20.64 -36.73
N CYS A 75 23.75 -21.84 -36.15
CA CYS A 75 24.08 -22.02 -34.74
C CYS A 75 25.46 -21.46 -34.39
N GLN A 76 26.48 -21.70 -35.23
CA GLN A 76 27.84 -21.21 -34.99
C GLN A 76 27.93 -19.68 -35.12
N VAL A 77 27.22 -19.09 -36.09
CA VAL A 77 27.13 -17.64 -36.25
C VAL A 77 26.42 -17.01 -35.05
N ALA A 78 25.31 -17.61 -34.60
CA ALA A 78 24.54 -17.10 -33.46
C ALA A 78 25.39 -17.07 -32.18
N VAL A 79 26.12 -18.14 -31.87
CA VAL A 79 26.99 -18.25 -30.68
C VAL A 79 28.06 -17.17 -30.63
N HIS A 80 28.66 -16.84 -31.77
CA HIS A 80 29.75 -15.88 -31.81
C HIS A 80 29.28 -14.44 -31.99
N LEU A 81 28.05 -14.23 -32.50
CA LEU A 81 27.45 -12.90 -32.58
C LEU A 81 26.80 -12.49 -31.24
N LEU A 82 26.26 -13.42 -30.46
CA LEU A 82 25.55 -13.11 -29.21
C LEU A 82 26.42 -12.30 -28.22
N PRO A 83 27.70 -12.64 -27.96
CA PRO A 83 28.56 -11.85 -27.08
C PRO A 83 28.88 -10.48 -27.67
N VAL A 84 29.10 -10.40 -28.99
CA VAL A 84 29.45 -9.16 -29.71
C VAL A 84 28.32 -8.13 -29.63
N PHE A 85 27.06 -8.55 -29.56
CA PHE A 85 25.91 -7.65 -29.40
C PHE A 85 25.59 -7.28 -27.94
N ILE A 86 26.15 -7.99 -26.96
CA ILE A 86 25.81 -7.81 -25.53
C ILE A 86 26.89 -7.04 -24.77
N THR A 87 28.17 -7.18 -25.12
CA THR A 87 29.26 -6.44 -24.46
C THR A 87 29.62 -5.18 -25.25
N GLU A 88 29.27 -4.01 -24.72
CA GLU A 88 29.72 -2.71 -25.24
C GLU A 88 31.25 -2.57 -25.03
N GLY A 89 32.04 -2.61 -26.11
CA GLY A 89 33.46 -2.21 -25.99
C GLY A 89 34.41 -2.60 -27.11
N GLU A 90 34.13 -3.59 -27.95
CA GLU A 90 35.09 -4.00 -28.99
C GLU A 90 34.36 -4.42 -30.28
N GLU A 91 34.46 -3.59 -31.32
CA GLU A 91 33.90 -3.86 -32.64
C GLU A 91 34.70 -4.96 -33.35
N VAL A 92 34.46 -6.21 -32.98
CA VAL A 92 34.91 -7.33 -33.82
C VAL A 92 34.06 -7.29 -35.10
N PRO A 93 34.64 -7.15 -36.30
CA PRO A 93 33.87 -7.08 -37.53
C PRO A 93 33.06 -8.36 -37.71
N TRP A 94 31.73 -8.25 -37.67
CA TRP A 94 30.79 -9.37 -37.74
C TRP A 94 31.05 -10.30 -38.95
N GLY A 95 31.56 -9.75 -40.05
CA GLY A 95 31.93 -10.52 -41.23
C GLY A 95 33.06 -11.53 -40.99
N LEU A 96 34.00 -11.23 -40.08
CA LEU A 96 35.07 -12.15 -39.70
C LEU A 96 34.53 -13.33 -38.90
N VAL A 97 33.58 -13.06 -37.99
CA VAL A 97 32.91 -14.08 -37.19
C VAL A 97 32.15 -15.07 -38.07
N VAL A 98 31.38 -14.54 -39.04
CA VAL A 98 30.65 -15.36 -40.01
C VAL A 98 31.60 -16.18 -40.90
N ALA A 99 32.71 -15.56 -41.34
CA ALA A 99 33.70 -16.25 -42.16
C ALA A 99 34.36 -17.41 -41.41
N VAL A 100 34.75 -17.22 -40.15
CA VAL A 100 35.37 -18.25 -39.31
C VAL A 100 34.39 -19.38 -38.97
N ALA A 101 33.13 -19.05 -38.65
CA ALA A 101 32.08 -20.05 -38.40
C ALA A 101 31.84 -20.96 -39.62
N CYS A 102 31.88 -20.41 -40.84
CA CYS A 102 31.70 -21.22 -42.06
C CYS A 102 32.83 -22.25 -42.32
N ILE A 103 34.01 -22.10 -41.72
CA ILE A 103 35.18 -22.95 -42.03
C ILE A 103 34.92 -24.41 -41.64
N ALA A 104 34.38 -24.67 -40.46
CA ALA A 104 34.20 -26.05 -39.96
C ALA A 104 33.21 -26.85 -40.84
N PRO A 105 32.00 -26.35 -41.19
CA PRO A 105 31.09 -27.05 -42.10
C PRO A 105 31.68 -27.28 -43.50
N ILE A 106 32.41 -26.31 -44.06
CA ILE A 106 33.06 -26.44 -45.37
C ILE A 106 34.12 -27.55 -45.34
N VAL A 107 34.94 -27.61 -44.28
CA VAL A 107 35.95 -28.66 -44.11
C VAL A 107 35.28 -30.03 -44.00
N VAL A 108 34.18 -30.17 -43.26
CA VAL A 108 33.43 -31.43 -43.15
C VAL A 108 32.88 -31.89 -44.51
N VAL A 109 32.26 -30.98 -45.27
CA VAL A 109 31.78 -31.28 -46.64
C VAL A 109 32.93 -31.67 -47.55
N ARG A 110 34.06 -30.95 -47.49
CA ARG A 110 35.23 -31.23 -48.31
C ARG A 110 35.87 -32.58 -47.97
N VAL A 111 36.06 -32.88 -46.69
CA VAL A 111 36.57 -34.18 -46.22
C VAL A 111 35.63 -35.29 -46.67
N LYS A 112 34.32 -35.09 -46.62
CA LYS A 112 33.34 -36.06 -47.09
C LYS A 112 33.36 -36.28 -48.60
N ILE A 113 33.52 -35.22 -49.39
CA ILE A 113 33.68 -35.33 -50.85
C ILE A 113 34.97 -36.09 -51.19
N LEU A 114 36.04 -35.86 -50.43
CA LEU A 114 37.34 -36.51 -50.64
C LEU A 114 37.36 -37.97 -50.17
N THR A 115 36.55 -38.33 -49.17
CA THR A 115 36.44 -39.70 -48.63
C THR A 115 35.29 -40.52 -49.24
N GLY A 116 34.36 -39.86 -49.94
CA GLY A 116 33.13 -40.45 -50.50
C GLY A 116 33.26 -41.08 -51.88
N ARG A 117 34.41 -40.99 -52.57
CA ARG A 117 34.66 -41.76 -53.80
C ARG A 117 34.92 -43.22 -53.45
N THR A 118 33.85 -44.01 -53.42
CA THR A 118 33.94 -45.47 -53.33
C THR A 118 34.57 -46.06 -54.60
N ALA A 119 35.42 -47.09 -54.43
CA ALA A 119 36.15 -47.78 -55.50
C ALA A 119 35.25 -48.22 -56.70
N LYS A 120 33.95 -48.41 -56.48
CA LYS A 120 32.96 -48.74 -57.53
C LYS A 120 32.69 -47.63 -58.54
N GLU A 121 32.83 -46.35 -58.18
CA GLU A 121 32.66 -45.23 -59.13
C GLU A 121 33.91 -45.01 -60.01
N ILE A 122 35.06 -45.50 -59.57
CA ILE A 122 36.30 -45.49 -60.35
C ILE A 122 36.29 -46.62 -61.40
N GLU A 123 35.67 -47.77 -61.10
CA GLU A 123 35.43 -48.84 -62.10
C GLU A 123 34.44 -48.42 -63.19
N ALA A 124 33.33 -47.77 -62.84
CA ALA A 124 32.32 -47.34 -63.82
C ALA A 124 32.85 -46.26 -64.80
N ALA A 125 33.77 -45.40 -64.35
CA ALA A 125 34.44 -44.43 -65.22
C ALA A 125 35.50 -45.07 -66.14
N GLN A 126 36.04 -46.23 -65.79
CA GLN A 126 36.98 -46.98 -66.62
C GLN A 126 36.28 -47.87 -67.66
N GLU A 127 35.06 -48.35 -67.41
CA GLU A 127 34.26 -49.10 -68.39
C GLU A 127 33.72 -48.19 -69.51
N ALA A 128 33.33 -46.94 -69.20
CA ALA A 128 32.89 -45.97 -70.21
C ALA A 128 34.01 -45.55 -71.18
N ALA A 129 35.28 -45.64 -70.77
CA ALA A 129 36.44 -45.34 -71.62
C ALA A 129 36.80 -46.50 -72.58
N ARG A 130 36.38 -47.75 -72.30
CA ARG A 130 36.67 -48.92 -73.15
C ARG A 130 35.72 -49.06 -74.35
N GLY A 131 34.50 -48.53 -74.27
CA GLY A 131 33.52 -48.61 -75.37
C GLY A 131 33.77 -47.67 -76.56
N VAL A 132 34.70 -46.72 -76.44
CA VAL A 132 34.99 -45.73 -77.51
C VAL A 132 36.04 -46.25 -78.51
N GLU A 133 36.82 -47.28 -78.17
CA GLU A 133 37.80 -47.88 -79.09
C GLU A 133 37.24 -48.99 -79.99
N GLU A 134 36.15 -49.68 -79.61
CA GLU A 134 35.59 -50.79 -80.40
C GLU A 134 34.81 -50.34 -81.65
N VAL A 135 34.36 -49.07 -81.72
CA VAL A 135 33.65 -48.52 -82.90
C VAL A 135 34.61 -48.02 -83.99
N ARG A 136 35.91 -47.88 -83.69
CA ARG A 136 36.91 -47.42 -84.66
C ARG A 136 37.54 -48.56 -85.48
N ALA A 137 37.36 -49.82 -85.06
CA ALA A 137 37.95 -51.00 -85.72
C ALA A 137 37.04 -51.65 -86.79
N ALA A 138 35.74 -51.36 -86.83
CA ALA A 138 34.79 -51.98 -87.78
C ALA A 138 34.75 -51.34 -89.18
N ARG A 139 35.60 -50.33 -89.46
CA ARG A 139 35.54 -49.51 -90.69
C ARG A 139 36.70 -49.70 -91.67
N ALA A 140 37.41 -50.83 -91.59
CA ALA A 140 38.61 -51.09 -92.40
C ALA A 140 38.56 -52.34 -93.30
N GLU A 141 37.45 -53.08 -93.36
CA GLU A 141 37.41 -54.40 -94.02
C GLU A 141 36.63 -54.46 -95.35
N THR A 142 36.44 -53.32 -96.04
CA THR A 142 35.69 -53.24 -97.32
C THR A 142 36.45 -52.51 -98.43
N VAL A 143 37.79 -52.65 -98.46
CA VAL A 143 38.63 -51.96 -99.47
C VAL A 143 39.31 -52.90 -100.46
N ALA A 144 39.45 -54.20 -100.17
CA ALA A 144 40.23 -55.11 -101.02
C ALA A 144 39.42 -55.86 -102.11
N ALA A 145 38.10 -56.00 -101.98
CA ALA A 145 37.27 -56.71 -102.96
C ALA A 145 36.87 -55.85 -104.19
N ARG A 146 36.99 -54.52 -104.11
CA ARG A 146 36.55 -53.59 -105.17
C ARG A 146 37.55 -53.37 -106.30
N ARG A 147 38.79 -53.86 -106.18
CA ARG A 147 39.86 -53.50 -107.10
C ARG A 147 39.93 -54.35 -108.38
N ALA A 148 39.37 -55.56 -108.38
CA ALA A 148 39.36 -56.43 -109.58
C ALA A 148 38.07 -56.27 -110.43
N GLN A 149 36.97 -55.82 -109.83
CA GLN A 149 35.75 -55.43 -110.54
C GLN A 149 35.87 -54.00 -111.14
N ALA A 150 36.93 -53.26 -110.78
CA ALA A 150 37.17 -51.89 -111.22
C ALA A 150 37.55 -51.76 -112.71
N GLU A 151 38.18 -52.76 -113.31
CA GLU A 151 38.83 -52.62 -114.63
C GLU A 151 37.98 -53.12 -115.81
N ALA A 152 37.10 -54.11 -115.62
CA ALA A 152 36.17 -54.57 -116.66
C ALA A 152 34.90 -53.70 -116.76
N GLU A 153 34.43 -53.17 -115.63
CA GLU A 153 33.35 -52.19 -115.64
C GLU A 153 33.82 -50.81 -116.13
N ALA A 154 35.11 -50.46 -116.13
CA ALA A 154 35.58 -49.14 -116.56
C ALA A 154 35.23 -48.76 -118.03
N ALA A 155 35.04 -49.74 -118.91
CA ALA A 155 34.69 -49.50 -120.31
C ALA A 155 33.16 -49.42 -120.54
N ALA A 156 32.35 -50.19 -119.81
CA ALA A 156 30.88 -50.05 -119.82
C ALA A 156 30.41 -48.86 -118.96
N ARG A 157 31.13 -48.56 -117.87
CA ARG A 157 30.98 -47.36 -117.04
C ARG A 157 31.29 -46.08 -117.79
N ALA A 158 31.99 -46.05 -118.92
CA ALA A 158 32.18 -44.78 -119.62
C ALA A 158 30.88 -44.28 -120.30
N GLU A 159 29.98 -45.20 -120.65
CA GLU A 159 28.71 -44.92 -121.32
C GLU A 159 27.55 -44.93 -120.31
N THR A 160 27.53 -45.86 -119.33
CA THR A 160 26.65 -45.72 -118.17
C THR A 160 27.05 -44.58 -117.26
N ALA A 161 28.32 -44.16 -117.11
CA ALA A 161 28.65 -42.97 -116.31
C ALA A 161 28.28 -41.65 -116.99
N ARG A 162 27.93 -41.61 -118.29
CA ARG A 162 27.31 -40.40 -118.86
C ARG A 162 25.82 -40.33 -118.52
N ALA A 163 25.09 -41.46 -118.61
CA ALA A 163 23.69 -41.54 -118.21
C ALA A 163 23.50 -41.54 -116.67
N GLU A 164 24.44 -42.12 -115.92
CA GLU A 164 24.53 -42.09 -114.47
C GLU A 164 25.07 -40.76 -114.00
N ALA A 165 26.00 -40.08 -114.68
CA ALA A 165 26.34 -38.70 -114.30
C ALA A 165 25.19 -37.74 -114.58
N GLU A 166 24.35 -37.98 -115.59
CA GLU A 166 23.16 -37.16 -115.84
C GLU A 166 22.05 -37.46 -114.82
N THR A 167 21.81 -38.72 -114.47
CA THR A 167 20.86 -39.08 -113.40
C THR A 167 21.37 -38.75 -112.00
N VAL A 168 22.67 -38.85 -111.73
CA VAL A 168 23.32 -38.40 -110.49
C VAL A 168 23.33 -36.88 -110.44
N ALA A 169 23.59 -36.16 -111.53
CA ALA A 169 23.50 -34.70 -111.53
C ALA A 169 22.05 -34.23 -111.33
N ARG A 170 21.06 -34.93 -111.88
CA ARG A 170 19.64 -34.65 -111.66
C ARG A 170 19.20 -35.02 -110.24
N VAL A 171 19.62 -36.17 -109.72
CA VAL A 171 19.35 -36.58 -108.35
C VAL A 171 20.05 -35.63 -107.37
N GLU A 172 21.31 -35.25 -107.58
CA GLU A 172 22.04 -34.26 -106.78
C GLU A 172 21.45 -32.85 -106.89
N ALA A 173 20.85 -32.50 -108.03
CA ALA A 173 20.11 -31.26 -108.16
C ALA A 173 18.78 -31.33 -107.40
N GLU A 174 18.07 -32.46 -107.46
CA GLU A 174 16.85 -32.72 -106.67
C GLU A 174 17.16 -32.82 -105.16
N THR A 175 18.23 -33.49 -104.72
CA THR A 175 18.64 -33.50 -103.31
C THR A 175 19.11 -32.14 -102.86
N ARG A 176 19.85 -31.37 -103.68
CA ARG A 176 20.18 -29.98 -103.31
C ARG A 176 18.95 -29.09 -103.23
N ALA A 177 17.95 -29.31 -104.09
CA ALA A 177 16.68 -28.59 -104.02
C ALA A 177 15.89 -28.97 -102.75
N VAL A 178 15.79 -30.27 -102.43
CA VAL A 178 15.12 -30.77 -101.22
C VAL A 178 15.89 -30.37 -99.95
N GLU A 179 17.22 -30.39 -99.96
CA GLU A 179 18.06 -29.91 -98.85
C GLU A 179 18.00 -28.38 -98.68
N ALA A 180 17.81 -27.64 -99.76
CA ALA A 180 17.58 -26.19 -99.69
C ALA A 180 16.18 -25.89 -99.17
N GLU A 181 15.17 -26.65 -99.59
CA GLU A 181 13.79 -26.51 -99.12
C GLU A 181 13.64 -26.92 -97.65
N THR A 182 14.26 -28.03 -97.23
CA THR A 182 14.27 -28.46 -95.83
C THR A 182 15.07 -27.50 -94.94
N ARG A 183 16.17 -26.93 -95.42
CA ARG A 183 16.87 -25.85 -94.70
C ARG A 183 16.03 -24.58 -94.60
N ALA A 184 15.37 -24.18 -95.68
CA ALA A 184 14.47 -23.04 -95.65
C ALA A 184 13.28 -23.26 -94.70
N ALA A 185 12.73 -24.47 -94.65
CA ALA A 185 11.66 -24.86 -93.73
C ALA A 185 12.15 -24.87 -92.26
N ALA A 186 13.32 -25.42 -91.99
CA ALA A 186 13.92 -25.42 -90.64
C ALA A 186 14.31 -24.00 -90.17
N GLU A 187 14.81 -23.15 -91.08
CA GLU A 187 15.07 -21.73 -90.79
C GLU A 187 13.77 -20.95 -90.53
N ALA A 188 12.68 -21.29 -91.24
CA ALA A 188 11.37 -20.69 -90.98
C ALA A 188 10.79 -21.15 -89.62
N GLU A 189 10.92 -22.43 -89.28
CA GLU A 189 10.48 -22.99 -87.99
C GLU A 189 11.26 -22.36 -86.82
N THR A 190 12.59 -22.32 -86.91
CA THR A 190 13.43 -21.67 -85.88
C THR A 190 13.14 -20.18 -85.73
N ARG A 191 12.86 -19.46 -86.83
CA ARG A 191 12.40 -18.06 -86.73
C ARG A 191 11.06 -17.93 -86.04
N ALA A 192 10.10 -18.79 -86.36
CA ALA A 192 8.78 -18.79 -85.70
C ALA A 192 8.88 -19.12 -84.20
N GLU A 193 9.77 -20.04 -83.80
CA GLU A 193 10.04 -20.35 -82.40
C GLU A 193 10.68 -19.17 -81.66
N ILE A 194 11.64 -18.48 -82.28
CA ILE A 194 12.26 -17.27 -81.71
C ILE A 194 11.22 -16.16 -81.55
N GLU A 195 10.40 -15.92 -82.57
CA GLU A 195 9.33 -14.91 -82.53
C GLU A 195 8.33 -15.23 -81.40
N ALA A 196 7.84 -16.47 -81.30
CA ALA A 196 6.95 -16.90 -80.23
C ALA A 196 7.58 -16.77 -78.83
N ALA A 197 8.87 -17.11 -78.69
CA ALA A 197 9.59 -16.96 -77.43
C ALA A 197 9.75 -15.48 -77.04
N THR A 198 10.06 -14.60 -78.01
CA THR A 198 10.15 -13.16 -77.76
C THR A 198 8.82 -12.53 -77.41
N GLU A 199 7.71 -12.95 -78.04
CA GLU A 199 6.37 -12.49 -77.68
C GLU A 199 5.99 -12.91 -76.26
N ALA A 200 6.32 -14.14 -75.85
CA ALA A 200 6.09 -14.61 -74.49
C ALA A 200 6.90 -13.81 -73.45
N GLU A 201 8.17 -13.51 -73.74
CA GLU A 201 9.02 -12.70 -72.86
C GLU A 201 8.49 -11.26 -72.72
N ILE A 202 8.03 -10.66 -73.82
CA ILE A 202 7.39 -9.34 -73.79
C ILE A 202 6.11 -9.37 -72.95
N ALA A 203 5.27 -10.41 -73.09
CA ALA A 203 4.05 -10.55 -72.31
C ALA A 203 4.34 -10.70 -70.80
N ASP A 204 5.40 -11.42 -70.44
CA ASP A 204 5.85 -11.56 -69.04
C ASP A 204 6.34 -10.24 -68.47
N HIS A 205 7.13 -9.47 -69.23
CA HIS A 205 7.56 -8.14 -68.83
C HIS A 205 6.40 -7.17 -68.66
N VAL A 206 5.40 -7.19 -69.53
CA VAL A 206 4.20 -6.35 -69.41
C VAL A 206 3.43 -6.70 -68.14
N ARG A 207 3.27 -8.00 -67.82
CA ARG A 207 2.63 -8.44 -66.57
C ARG A 207 3.41 -7.98 -65.34
N ALA A 208 4.72 -8.17 -65.33
CA ALA A 208 5.58 -7.73 -64.22
C ALA A 208 5.52 -6.20 -64.00
N VAL A 209 5.46 -5.41 -65.07
CA VAL A 209 5.31 -3.95 -64.97
C VAL A 209 3.93 -3.55 -64.44
N ALA A 210 2.87 -4.26 -64.84
CA ALA A 210 1.53 -4.03 -64.31
C ALA A 210 1.45 -4.34 -62.80
N GLU A 211 1.96 -5.49 -62.38
CA GLU A 211 2.04 -5.88 -60.96
C GLU A 211 2.87 -4.89 -60.15
N ALA A 212 4.00 -4.42 -60.69
CA ALA A 212 4.83 -3.40 -60.02
C ALA A 212 4.09 -2.07 -59.85
N ARG A 213 3.28 -1.66 -60.83
CA ARG A 213 2.46 -0.43 -60.73
C ARG A 213 1.35 -0.58 -59.69
N GLU A 214 0.68 -1.72 -59.65
CA GLU A 214 -0.33 -2.01 -58.62
C GLU A 214 0.29 -2.03 -57.22
N ALA A 215 1.44 -2.67 -57.06
CA ALA A 215 2.17 -2.69 -55.80
C ALA A 215 2.62 -1.28 -55.36
N ALA A 216 3.06 -0.44 -56.30
CA ALA A 216 3.40 0.96 -56.04
C ALA A 216 2.17 1.77 -55.58
N GLY A 217 1.02 1.62 -56.26
CA GLY A 217 -0.22 2.28 -55.87
C GLY A 217 -0.70 1.85 -54.48
N ALA A 218 -0.61 0.55 -54.16
CA ALA A 218 -0.94 0.03 -52.83
C ALA A 218 0.05 0.50 -51.75
N ALA A 219 1.32 0.74 -52.09
CA ALA A 219 2.30 1.32 -51.18
C ALA A 219 2.02 2.80 -50.92
N GLU A 220 1.68 3.56 -51.95
CA GLU A 220 1.29 4.97 -51.83
C GLU A 220 0.05 5.13 -50.95
N GLN A 221 -1.00 4.34 -51.19
CA GLN A 221 -2.21 4.34 -50.35
C GLN A 221 -1.91 4.04 -48.87
N ARG A 222 -1.03 3.06 -48.60
CA ARG A 222 -0.58 2.75 -47.24
C ARG A 222 0.21 3.89 -46.61
N ALA A 223 1.05 4.57 -47.39
CA ALA A 223 1.80 5.73 -46.92
C ALA A 223 0.87 6.89 -46.57
N THR A 224 -0.12 7.20 -47.42
CA THR A 224 -1.11 8.26 -47.16
C THR A 224 -1.95 7.94 -45.91
N ALA A 225 -2.43 6.70 -45.79
CA ALA A 225 -3.16 6.26 -44.59
C ALA A 225 -2.30 6.34 -43.32
N ALA A 226 -1.00 6.02 -43.41
CA ALA A 226 -0.09 6.14 -42.27
C ALA A 226 0.13 7.62 -41.86
N VAL A 227 0.22 8.54 -42.83
CA VAL A 227 0.33 9.99 -42.56
C VAL A 227 -0.94 10.51 -41.89
N GLU A 228 -2.13 10.11 -42.36
CA GLU A 228 -3.39 10.50 -41.73
C GLU A 228 -3.51 9.94 -40.31
N ALA A 229 -3.15 8.67 -40.10
CA ALA A 229 -3.13 8.05 -38.78
C ALA A 229 -2.16 8.76 -37.82
N ALA A 230 -0.98 9.16 -38.31
CA ALA A 230 0.00 9.94 -37.55
C ALA A 230 -0.57 11.32 -37.16
N ARG A 231 -1.22 12.02 -38.10
CA ARG A 231 -1.85 13.32 -37.84
C ARG A 231 -2.98 13.23 -36.80
N LEU A 232 -3.79 12.17 -36.83
CA LEU A 232 -4.81 11.91 -35.81
C LEU A 232 -4.20 11.54 -34.44
N ALA A 233 -3.06 10.86 -34.43
CA ALA A 233 -2.33 10.57 -33.20
C ALA A 233 -1.73 11.84 -32.59
N GLU A 234 -1.14 12.72 -33.40
CA GLU A 234 -0.65 14.03 -32.96
C GLU A 234 -1.78 14.91 -32.42
N GLY A 235 -2.95 14.92 -33.08
CA GLY A 235 -4.13 15.63 -32.58
C GLY A 235 -4.59 15.14 -31.20
N ARG A 236 -4.63 13.82 -30.99
CA ARG A 236 -4.94 13.21 -29.69
C ARG A 236 -3.89 13.52 -28.62
N LEU A 237 -2.61 13.56 -28.98
CA LEU A 237 -1.54 13.96 -28.06
C LEU A 237 -1.64 15.44 -27.68
N ALA A 238 -2.03 16.32 -28.59
CA ALA A 238 -2.25 17.74 -28.30
C ALA A 238 -3.43 17.93 -27.32
N GLU A 239 -4.54 17.21 -27.51
CA GLU A 239 -5.69 17.22 -26.60
C GLU A 239 -5.33 16.63 -25.22
N ALA A 240 -4.53 15.56 -25.18
CA ALA A 240 -4.01 14.99 -23.94
C ALA A 240 -3.09 15.97 -23.17
N ARG A 241 -2.30 16.79 -23.88
CA ARG A 241 -1.47 17.84 -23.26
C ARG A 241 -2.31 18.97 -22.71
N ASP A 242 -3.27 19.47 -23.49
CA ASP A 242 -4.18 20.53 -23.06
C ASP A 242 -5.06 20.11 -21.86
N THR A 243 -5.51 18.86 -21.82
CA THR A 243 -6.19 18.31 -20.64
C THR A 243 -5.27 18.18 -19.42
N ALA A 244 -4.02 17.77 -19.61
CA ALA A 244 -3.03 17.72 -18.53
C ALA A 244 -2.71 19.14 -17.98
N ASP A 245 -2.53 20.12 -18.86
CA ASP A 245 -2.27 21.52 -18.46
C ASP A 245 -3.46 22.11 -17.69
N ARG A 246 -4.70 21.82 -18.13
CA ARG A 246 -5.92 22.18 -17.37
C ARG A 246 -5.96 21.52 -15.99
N ALA A 247 -5.57 20.26 -15.89
CA ALA A 247 -5.54 19.55 -14.61
C ALA A 247 -4.49 20.14 -13.65
N VAL A 248 -3.32 20.50 -14.16
CA VAL A 248 -2.27 21.19 -13.39
C VAL A 248 -2.75 22.56 -12.91
N ALA A 249 -3.39 23.34 -13.78
CA ALA A 249 -3.96 24.64 -13.42
C ALA A 249 -5.05 24.52 -12.35
N ALA A 250 -5.95 23.53 -12.49
CA ALA A 250 -6.99 23.24 -11.49
C ALA A 250 -6.39 22.84 -10.13
N HIS A 251 -5.33 22.01 -10.13
CA HIS A 251 -4.63 21.63 -8.91
C HIS A 251 -3.93 22.82 -8.25
N ALA A 252 -3.32 23.72 -9.04
CA ALA A 252 -2.70 24.95 -8.52
C ALA A 252 -3.74 25.86 -7.85
N LEU A 253 -4.89 26.08 -8.50
CA LEU A 253 -6.00 26.86 -7.93
C LEU A 253 -6.55 26.23 -6.64
N ALA A 254 -6.72 24.91 -6.60
CA ALA A 254 -7.15 24.19 -5.40
C ALA A 254 -6.12 24.33 -4.27
N GLY A 255 -4.82 24.27 -4.59
CA GLY A 255 -3.74 24.50 -3.63
C GLY A 255 -3.76 25.91 -3.04
N HIS A 256 -3.96 26.94 -3.88
CA HIS A 256 -4.09 28.32 -3.41
C HIS A 256 -5.32 28.51 -2.52
N ALA A 257 -6.48 27.99 -2.91
CA ALA A 257 -7.70 28.08 -2.10
C ALA A 257 -7.55 27.35 -0.75
N ALA A 258 -6.84 26.22 -0.71
CA ALA A 258 -6.55 25.53 0.53
C ALA A 258 -5.60 26.33 1.44
N ALA A 259 -4.56 26.96 0.86
CA ALA A 259 -3.64 27.81 1.60
C ALA A 259 -4.34 29.04 2.20
N GLU A 260 -5.20 29.71 1.42
CA GLU A 260 -6.02 30.84 1.90
C GLU A 260 -6.94 30.42 3.04
N ARG A 261 -7.56 29.24 2.95
CA ARG A 261 -8.43 28.72 4.01
C ARG A 261 -7.65 28.38 5.28
N ILE A 262 -6.44 27.82 5.17
CA ILE A 262 -5.57 27.58 6.31
C ILE A 262 -5.18 28.90 6.96
N GLN A 263 -4.79 29.91 6.18
CA GLN A 263 -4.45 31.23 6.70
C GLN A 263 -5.63 31.85 7.45
N ALA A 264 -6.83 31.82 6.87
CA ALA A 264 -8.04 32.34 7.51
C ALA A 264 -8.36 31.62 8.84
N LEU A 265 -8.12 30.31 8.92
CA LEU A 265 -8.30 29.54 10.16
C LEU A 265 -7.24 29.88 11.21
N VAL A 266 -5.98 30.11 10.79
CA VAL A 266 -4.90 30.54 11.68
C VAL A 266 -5.20 31.93 12.23
N ASP A 267 -5.56 32.89 11.38
CA ASP A 267 -5.92 34.25 11.79
C ASP A 267 -7.11 34.25 12.76
N ALA A 268 -8.12 33.40 12.50
CA ALA A 268 -9.27 33.22 13.39
C ALA A 268 -8.88 32.61 14.75
N ALA A 269 -7.96 31.63 14.76
CA ALA A 269 -7.46 31.03 15.99
C ALA A 269 -6.63 32.02 16.83
N GLU A 270 -5.76 32.81 16.18
CA GLU A 270 -5.01 33.88 16.85
C GLU A 270 -5.95 34.94 17.43
N GLN A 271 -7.00 35.32 16.70
CA GLN A 271 -7.98 36.27 17.21
C GLN A 271 -8.72 35.70 18.43
N ALA A 272 -9.16 34.45 18.38
CA ALA A 272 -9.80 33.78 19.51
C ALA A 272 -8.86 33.70 20.73
N GLU A 273 -7.56 33.48 20.53
CA GLU A 273 -6.58 33.51 21.61
C GLU A 273 -6.44 34.91 22.23
N ARG A 274 -6.41 35.97 21.42
CA ARG A 274 -6.37 37.36 21.91
C ARG A 274 -7.62 37.69 22.73
N ASP A 275 -8.79 37.32 22.22
CA ASP A 275 -10.07 37.55 22.90
C ASP A 275 -10.11 36.79 24.24
N TYR A 276 -9.64 35.54 24.27
CA TYR A 276 -9.55 34.76 25.51
C TYR A 276 -8.59 35.38 26.52
N ARG A 277 -7.41 35.85 26.08
CA ARG A 277 -6.44 36.54 26.95
C ARG A 277 -7.00 37.84 27.52
N GLN A 278 -7.75 38.59 26.71
CA GLN A 278 -8.42 39.80 27.17
C GLN A 278 -9.50 39.48 28.21
N ALA A 279 -10.36 38.50 27.94
CA ALA A 279 -11.39 38.07 28.89
C ALA A 279 -10.79 37.58 30.22
N LEU A 280 -9.65 36.88 30.17
CA LEU A 280 -8.92 36.46 31.35
C LEU A 280 -8.36 37.66 32.14
N ALA A 281 -7.84 38.67 31.44
CA ALA A 281 -7.34 39.90 32.07
C ALA A 281 -8.47 40.70 32.73
N GLU A 282 -9.62 40.83 32.08
CA GLU A 282 -10.83 41.44 32.63
C GLU A 282 -11.33 40.69 33.87
N ALA A 283 -11.40 39.37 33.80
CA ALA A 283 -11.78 38.53 34.95
C ALA A 283 -10.83 38.72 36.15
N ARG A 284 -9.51 38.78 35.90
CA ARG A 284 -8.52 39.06 36.96
C ARG A 284 -8.72 40.44 37.58
N SER A 285 -8.99 41.46 36.77
CA SER A 285 -9.27 42.82 37.27
C SER A 285 -10.53 42.86 38.14
N ILE A 286 -11.57 42.11 37.76
CA ILE A 286 -12.81 41.99 38.53
C ILE A 286 -12.53 41.31 39.89
N VAL A 287 -11.76 40.21 39.89
CA VAL A 287 -11.37 39.51 41.13
C VAL A 287 -10.59 40.45 42.05
N MET A 288 -9.58 41.17 41.55
CA MET A 288 -8.82 42.14 42.35
C MET A 288 -9.74 43.22 42.96
N THR A 289 -10.69 43.73 42.18
CA THR A 289 -11.67 44.72 42.67
C THR A 289 -12.54 44.16 43.80
N HIS A 290 -12.93 42.88 43.69
CA HIS A 290 -13.68 42.19 44.75
C HIS A 290 -12.84 41.94 45.99
N GLU A 291 -11.56 41.59 45.84
CA GLU A 291 -10.61 41.42 46.95
C GLU A 291 -10.39 42.75 47.69
N ASP A 292 -10.18 43.85 46.96
CA ASP A 292 -10.06 45.19 47.55
C ASP A 292 -11.33 45.57 48.32
N ARG A 293 -12.51 45.29 47.75
CA ARG A 293 -13.79 45.55 48.41
C ARG A 293 -13.97 44.68 49.65
N ALA A 294 -13.56 43.42 49.61
CA ALA A 294 -13.59 42.53 50.77
C ALA A 294 -12.67 43.07 51.87
N GLY A 295 -11.46 43.54 51.54
CA GLY A 295 -10.54 44.18 52.48
C GLY A 295 -11.12 45.45 53.13
N ILE A 296 -11.81 46.29 52.36
CA ILE A 296 -12.52 47.46 52.90
C ILE A 296 -13.61 47.04 53.90
N LEU A 297 -14.41 46.02 53.55
CA LEU A 297 -15.47 45.51 54.42
C LEU A 297 -14.91 44.88 55.69
N ASP A 298 -13.82 44.12 55.61
CA ASP A 298 -13.13 43.55 56.77
C ASP A 298 -12.63 44.63 57.73
N ASN A 299 -12.03 45.70 57.20
CA ASN A 299 -11.61 46.85 57.98
C ASN A 299 -12.80 47.55 58.66
N GLN A 300 -13.94 47.68 57.97
CA GLN A 300 -15.18 48.21 58.57
C GLN A 300 -15.71 47.31 59.69
N VAL A 301 -15.71 45.99 59.50
CA VAL A 301 -16.11 45.03 60.53
C VAL A 301 -15.20 45.12 61.75
N GLN A 302 -13.88 45.24 61.55
CA GLN A 302 -12.94 45.44 62.66
C GLN A 302 -13.18 46.75 63.40
N ALA A 303 -13.42 47.85 62.67
CA ALA A 303 -13.73 49.15 63.28
C ALA A 303 -15.04 49.10 64.10
N LEU A 304 -16.09 48.46 63.58
CA LEU A 304 -17.36 48.28 64.29
C LEU A 304 -17.20 47.39 65.53
N ARG A 305 -16.38 46.34 65.46
CA ARG A 305 -16.05 45.51 66.65
C ARG A 305 -15.33 46.32 67.72
N ALA A 306 -14.34 47.14 67.33
CA ALA A 306 -13.64 48.01 68.26
C ALA A 306 -14.59 49.04 68.93
N GLN A 307 -15.53 49.62 68.16
CA GLN A 307 -16.56 50.52 68.71
C GLN A 307 -17.51 49.79 69.67
N LEU A 308 -17.90 48.54 69.34
CA LEU A 308 -18.74 47.72 70.22
C LEU A 308 -18.01 47.42 71.54
N ASP A 309 -16.73 47.04 71.49
CA ASP A 309 -15.91 46.80 72.67
C ASP A 309 -15.76 48.06 73.53
N GLU A 310 -15.57 49.23 72.90
CA GLU A 310 -15.51 50.51 73.62
C GLU A 310 -16.85 50.87 74.29
N ALA A 311 -17.96 50.66 73.58
CA ALA A 311 -19.31 50.86 74.12
C ALA A 311 -19.60 49.89 75.28
N GLN A 312 -19.17 48.63 75.18
CA GLN A 312 -19.27 47.65 76.27
C GLN A 312 -18.46 48.08 77.48
N ARG A 313 -17.19 48.47 77.31
CA ARG A 313 -16.37 49.00 78.41
C ARG A 313 -16.97 50.26 79.03
N PHE A 314 -17.58 51.13 78.24
CA PHE A 314 -18.27 52.30 78.77
C PHE A 314 -19.51 51.91 79.57
N ALA A 315 -20.31 50.96 79.09
CA ALA A 315 -21.46 50.43 79.82
C ALA A 315 -21.03 49.74 81.13
N GLU A 316 -19.94 48.97 81.13
CA GLU A 316 -19.34 48.39 82.33
C GLU A 316 -18.90 49.48 83.31
N ARG A 317 -18.22 50.54 82.85
CA ARG A 317 -17.85 51.69 83.70
C ARG A 317 -19.08 52.37 84.30
N GLN A 318 -20.14 52.56 83.51
CA GLN A 318 -21.40 53.13 84.02
C GLN A 318 -22.08 52.20 85.04
N ALA A 319 -22.07 50.89 84.80
CA ALA A 319 -22.63 49.91 85.73
C ALA A 319 -21.86 49.89 87.05
N VAL A 320 -20.52 49.91 87.00
CA VAL A 320 -19.65 50.02 88.18
C VAL A 320 -19.88 51.34 88.91
N ALA A 321 -19.98 52.47 88.19
CA ALA A 321 -20.26 53.78 88.79
C ALA A 321 -21.65 53.81 89.46
N ARG A 322 -22.67 53.22 88.84
CA ARG A 322 -24.01 53.07 89.45
C ARG A 322 -23.97 52.19 90.69
N ALA A 323 -23.27 51.06 90.64
CA ALA A 323 -23.11 50.17 91.79
C ALA A 323 -22.39 50.87 92.95
N MET A 324 -21.35 51.66 92.69
CA MET A 324 -20.68 52.48 93.71
C MET A 324 -21.62 53.55 94.28
N ALA A 325 -22.40 54.24 93.44
CA ALA A 325 -23.38 55.23 93.91
C ALA A 325 -24.51 54.60 94.74
N GLU A 326 -24.98 53.40 94.36
CA GLU A 326 -25.94 52.62 95.15
C GLU A 326 -25.34 52.18 96.49
N GLN A 327 -24.07 51.75 96.50
CA GLN A 327 -23.35 51.41 97.73
C GLN A 327 -23.18 52.62 98.65
N GLU A 328 -22.83 53.79 98.11
CA GLU A 328 -22.74 55.04 98.88
C GLU A 328 -24.11 55.47 99.41
N SER A 329 -25.16 55.42 98.57
CA SER A 329 -26.54 55.70 98.99
C SER A 329 -27.00 54.75 100.10
N GLN A 330 -26.64 53.47 100.00
CA GLN A 330 -26.95 52.47 101.02
C GLN A 330 -26.15 52.73 102.30
N ALA A 331 -24.86 53.09 102.21
CA ALA A 331 -24.05 53.49 103.36
C ALA A 331 -24.60 54.74 104.06
N ILE A 332 -25.08 55.74 103.30
CA ILE A 332 -25.75 56.92 103.84
C ILE A 332 -27.06 56.52 104.53
N LYS A 333 -27.84 55.63 103.93
CA LYS A 333 -29.08 55.12 104.51
C LYS A 333 -28.81 54.36 105.81
N ASP A 334 -27.82 53.48 105.83
CA ASP A 334 -27.40 52.72 107.01
C ASP A 334 -26.84 53.64 108.11
N ALA A 335 -26.08 54.68 107.74
CA ALA A 335 -25.61 55.70 108.68
C ALA A 335 -26.79 56.51 109.26
N ARG A 336 -27.75 56.91 108.42
CA ARG A 336 -28.98 57.60 108.85
C ARG A 336 -29.80 56.69 109.76
N ASP A 337 -30.04 55.45 109.39
CA ASP A 337 -30.81 54.48 110.18
C ASP A 337 -30.05 54.14 111.47
N GLY A 338 -28.71 54.12 111.45
CA GLY A 338 -27.84 54.07 112.62
C GLY A 338 -28.04 55.25 113.56
N LEU A 339 -28.04 56.48 113.04
CA LEU A 339 -28.32 57.70 113.80
C LEU A 339 -29.77 57.74 114.33
N VAL A 340 -30.74 57.29 113.54
CA VAL A 340 -32.13 57.14 113.98
C VAL A 340 -32.23 56.10 115.08
N ASN A 341 -31.54 54.97 114.96
CA ASN A 341 -31.48 53.95 116.00
C ASN A 341 -30.76 54.45 117.26
N GLU A 342 -29.74 55.30 117.14
CA GLU A 342 -29.12 55.97 118.28
C GLU A 342 -30.04 57.01 118.90
N LEU A 343 -30.78 57.79 118.09
CA LEU A 343 -31.83 58.68 118.55
C LEU A 343 -32.96 57.91 119.23
N GLU A 344 -33.34 56.75 118.70
CA GLU A 344 -34.31 55.88 119.33
C GLU A 344 -33.74 55.20 120.56
N ARG A 345 -32.46 54.83 120.60
CA ARG A 345 -31.82 54.29 121.81
C ARG A 345 -31.70 55.35 122.87
N THR A 346 -31.35 56.58 122.52
CA THR A 346 -31.31 57.71 123.46
C THR A 346 -32.72 58.05 123.88
N ARG A 347 -33.70 58.10 122.98
CA ARG A 347 -35.13 58.26 123.32
C ARG A 347 -35.68 57.09 124.13
N ARG A 348 -35.23 55.86 123.91
CA ARG A 348 -35.55 54.67 124.72
C ARG A 348 -34.73 54.62 125.99
N ALA A 349 -33.57 55.26 126.08
CA ALA A 349 -32.80 55.41 127.31
C ALA A 349 -33.45 56.50 128.17
N LEU A 350 -33.96 57.56 127.54
CA LEU A 350 -34.77 58.61 128.14
C LEU A 350 -36.15 58.05 128.54
N ALA A 351 -36.75 57.23 127.68
CA ALA A 351 -37.94 56.47 128.01
C ALA A 351 -37.62 55.46 129.09
N ARG A 352 -36.50 54.73 129.11
CA ARG A 352 -36.08 53.86 130.22
C ARG A 352 -35.68 54.63 131.48
N VAL A 353 -35.40 55.93 131.41
CA VAL A 353 -35.32 56.81 132.59
C VAL A 353 -36.73 57.18 133.07
N GLN A 354 -37.72 57.24 132.17
CA GLN A 354 -39.16 57.43 132.46
C GLN A 354 -39.95 56.11 132.72
N GLU A 355 -39.43 54.97 132.31
CA GLU A 355 -40.02 53.62 132.20
C GLU A 355 -39.12 52.63 132.98
N LYS A 356 -38.24 53.15 133.85
CA LYS A 356 -37.87 52.50 135.12
C LYS A 356 -38.87 52.87 136.21
N ALA A 357 -40.12 53.11 135.78
CA ALA A 357 -41.31 53.28 136.58
C ALA A 357 -42.38 52.23 136.26
N GLU A 358 -42.32 51.43 135.18
CA GLU A 358 -43.33 50.39 134.91
C GLU A 358 -42.82 49.30 133.94
N THR A 359 -42.87 48.04 134.41
CA THR A 359 -42.83 46.68 133.78
C THR A 359 -43.02 46.57 132.24
N GLY A 360 -42.53 45.60 131.45
CA GLY A 360 -42.08 44.22 131.66
C GLY A 360 -42.68 43.26 130.59
N ALA A 361 -41.82 42.54 129.83
CA ALA A 361 -42.00 41.20 129.21
C ALA A 361 -42.62 40.94 127.79
N ALA A 362 -41.92 40.01 127.10
CA ALA A 362 -42.38 38.89 126.24
C ALA A 362 -42.40 38.99 124.67
N ARG A 363 -42.15 37.82 124.04
CA ARG A 363 -41.56 37.53 122.71
C ARG A 363 -42.52 36.76 121.75
N GLN A 364 -42.24 36.88 120.43
CA GLN A 364 -42.38 35.91 119.29
C GLN A 364 -43.78 35.31 118.95
N PRO A 365 -44.01 34.53 117.85
CA PRO A 365 -43.19 34.11 116.67
C PRO A 365 -43.93 34.31 115.28
N GLU A 366 -43.24 34.32 114.12
CA GLU A 366 -43.00 33.22 113.12
C GLU A 366 -44.23 32.71 112.31
N ILE A 367 -44.25 32.92 110.97
CA ILE A 367 -45.28 32.41 110.04
C ILE A 367 -44.64 31.73 108.81
N LEU A 368 -44.98 30.46 108.64
CA LEU A 368 -44.75 29.53 107.53
C LEU A 368 -45.61 29.82 106.29
N ARG A 369 -45.14 29.50 105.06
CA ARG A 369 -45.92 28.93 103.92
C ARG A 369 -45.08 28.64 102.64
N PRO A 370 -45.56 27.85 101.63
CA PRO A 370 -45.07 26.50 101.37
C PRO A 370 -44.56 26.22 99.93
N ALA A 371 -43.96 25.03 99.77
CA ALA A 371 -43.57 24.42 98.51
C ALA A 371 -44.77 23.77 97.77
N ASN A 372 -44.82 23.91 96.44
CA ASN A 372 -45.77 23.21 95.58
C ASN A 372 -45.00 22.49 94.45
N ARG A 373 -44.87 21.15 94.55
CA ARG A 373 -44.37 20.28 93.48
C ARG A 373 -45.58 19.66 92.76
N LYS A 374 -45.70 19.89 91.45
CA LYS A 374 -46.61 19.14 90.57
C LYS A 374 -45.92 17.86 90.09
N SER A 375 -46.58 16.73 90.32
CA SER A 375 -46.30 15.41 89.78
C SER A 375 -46.65 15.33 88.28
N LEU A 376 -45.83 14.62 87.51
CA LEU A 376 -46.08 14.28 86.11
C LEU A 376 -46.69 12.88 86.01
N ALA A 377 -47.58 12.74 85.05
CA ALA A 377 -48.36 11.55 84.73
C ALA A 377 -47.50 10.43 84.13
N SER A 378 -47.93 9.21 84.41
CA SER A 378 -47.46 7.92 83.91
C SER A 378 -47.57 7.77 82.38
N VAL A 379 -46.50 7.30 81.74
CA VAL A 379 -46.44 6.87 80.34
C VAL A 379 -46.24 5.33 80.28
N PRO A 380 -46.79 4.61 79.29
CA PRO A 380 -46.83 3.14 79.23
C PRO A 380 -45.49 2.47 78.91
N ALA A 381 -45.44 1.17 79.19
CA ALA A 381 -44.30 0.28 79.22
C ALA A 381 -43.82 -0.21 77.83
N GLU A 382 -42.52 -0.53 77.82
CA GLU A 382 -41.67 -1.12 76.78
C GLU A 382 -41.20 -0.20 75.63
N LEU A 383 -40.06 0.43 75.89
CA LEU A 383 -39.22 1.12 74.90
C LEU A 383 -38.38 0.09 74.11
N PRO A 384 -38.11 0.31 72.81
CA PRO A 384 -37.21 -0.54 72.04
C PRO A 384 -35.78 -0.49 72.62
N ALA A 385 -35.13 -1.65 72.73
CA ALA A 385 -33.84 -1.83 73.42
C ALA A 385 -32.66 -1.07 72.77
N ASP A 386 -32.81 -0.59 71.53
CA ASP A 386 -31.74 0.00 70.73
C ASP A 386 -31.92 1.52 70.48
N LEU A 387 -32.42 2.26 71.47
CA LEU A 387 -32.49 3.73 71.37
C LEU A 387 -31.10 4.36 71.53
N PRO A 388 -30.70 5.32 70.67
CA PRO A 388 -29.42 6.00 70.78
C PRO A 388 -29.33 6.81 72.09
N GLU A 389 -28.27 6.57 72.86
CA GLU A 389 -28.01 7.32 74.09
C GLU A 389 -27.62 8.76 73.76
N VAL A 390 -28.51 9.70 74.07
CA VAL A 390 -28.22 11.14 73.96
C VAL A 390 -27.75 11.64 75.33
N GLU A 391 -26.49 12.07 75.40
CA GLU A 391 -25.86 12.54 76.64
C GLU A 391 -26.77 13.53 77.39
N THR A 392 -26.98 13.31 78.69
CA THR A 392 -27.83 14.11 79.59
C THR A 392 -29.34 14.17 79.29
N VAL A 393 -29.85 13.38 78.34
CA VAL A 393 -31.29 13.30 78.03
C VAL A 393 -31.79 11.91 78.38
N LYS A 394 -32.87 11.82 79.16
CA LYS A 394 -33.40 10.51 79.54
C LYS A 394 -33.99 9.78 78.32
N PRO A 395 -33.87 8.44 78.20
CA PRO A 395 -34.35 7.68 77.05
C PRO A 395 -35.84 7.91 76.75
N GLU A 396 -36.68 8.11 77.77
CA GLU A 396 -38.11 8.39 77.59
C GLU A 396 -38.33 9.74 76.89
N THR A 397 -37.45 10.72 77.17
CA THR A 397 -37.49 12.04 76.52
C THR A 397 -37.03 11.95 75.07
N VAL A 398 -36.00 11.13 74.79
CA VAL A 398 -35.54 10.85 73.41
C VAL A 398 -36.68 10.20 72.61
N ALA A 399 -37.33 9.17 73.16
CA ALA A 399 -38.44 8.49 72.52
C ALA A 399 -39.64 9.42 72.28
N ALA A 400 -40.00 10.27 73.24
CA ALA A 400 -41.09 11.24 73.08
C ALA A 400 -40.81 12.26 71.97
N VAL A 401 -39.57 12.75 71.85
CA VAL A 401 -39.17 13.68 70.77
C VAL A 401 -39.18 12.99 69.41
N LEU A 402 -38.64 11.77 69.30
CA LEU A 402 -38.59 11.03 68.05
C LEU A 402 -39.98 10.60 67.57
N ALA A 403 -40.86 10.17 68.49
CA ALA A 403 -42.25 9.83 68.16
C ALA A 403 -43.02 11.06 67.65
N ALA A 404 -42.91 12.20 68.34
CA ALA A 404 -43.54 13.44 67.90
C ALA A 404 -42.99 13.93 66.55
N ARG A 405 -41.67 13.82 66.31
CA ARG A 405 -41.04 14.17 65.04
C ARG A 405 -41.48 13.24 63.90
N GLY A 406 -41.66 11.96 64.18
CA GLY A 406 -42.17 10.99 63.22
C GLY A 406 -43.62 11.26 62.82
N GLN A 407 -44.49 11.58 63.78
CA GLN A 407 -45.89 11.91 63.49
C GLN A 407 -46.05 13.24 62.73
N HIS A 408 -45.12 14.19 62.91
CA HIS A 408 -45.16 15.53 62.33
C HIS A 408 -43.79 15.97 61.76
N PRO A 409 -43.34 15.39 60.64
CA PRO A 409 -42.02 15.69 60.06
C PRO A 409 -41.88 17.15 59.60
N GLU A 410 -42.98 17.82 59.30
CA GLU A 410 -43.05 19.21 58.84
C GLU A 410 -42.97 20.26 59.96
N MET A 411 -43.18 19.87 61.22
CA MET A 411 -43.22 20.83 62.33
C MET A 411 -41.82 21.38 62.68
N THR A 412 -41.75 22.64 63.06
CA THR A 412 -40.50 23.23 63.59
C THR A 412 -40.22 22.74 65.02
N ASN A 413 -38.97 22.81 65.48
CA ASN A 413 -38.60 22.40 66.85
C ASN A 413 -39.40 23.14 67.93
N LYS A 414 -39.79 24.40 67.68
CA LYS A 414 -40.65 25.19 68.56
C LYS A 414 -42.05 24.60 68.68
N GLN A 415 -42.64 24.18 67.56
CA GLN A 415 -43.96 23.54 67.55
C GLN A 415 -43.92 22.15 68.23
N LEU A 416 -42.84 21.40 68.01
CA LEU A 416 -42.61 20.14 68.74
C LEU A 416 -42.45 20.37 70.25
N SER A 417 -41.83 21.49 70.66
CA SER A 417 -41.69 21.89 72.06
C SER A 417 -43.04 22.17 72.71
N GLU A 418 -43.94 22.85 71.99
CA GLU A 418 -45.29 23.17 72.45
C GLU A 418 -46.15 21.90 72.65
N ILE A 419 -46.02 20.91 71.76
CA ILE A 419 -46.81 19.67 71.81
C ILE A 419 -46.27 18.69 72.86
N THR A 420 -44.94 18.50 72.93
CA THR A 420 -44.32 17.52 73.84
C THR A 420 -44.09 18.06 75.25
N GLY A 421 -44.11 19.39 75.44
CA GLY A 421 -43.70 20.04 76.68
C GLY A 421 -42.18 19.97 76.95
N ILE A 422 -41.39 19.49 76.00
CA ILE A 422 -39.93 19.37 76.09
C ILE A 422 -39.28 20.63 75.54
N SER A 423 -38.24 21.16 76.19
CA SER A 423 -37.61 22.41 75.75
C SER A 423 -37.01 22.32 74.34
N ASP A 424 -37.10 23.41 73.56
CA ASP A 424 -36.50 23.51 72.20
C ASP A 424 -35.02 23.11 72.17
N ARG A 425 -34.26 23.46 73.23
CA ARG A 425 -32.84 23.09 73.38
C ARG A 425 -32.66 21.58 73.47
N THR A 426 -33.51 20.89 74.24
CA THR A 426 -33.47 19.43 74.38
C THR A 426 -33.87 18.75 73.08
N ILE A 427 -34.92 19.26 72.39
CA ILE A 427 -35.35 18.74 71.09
C ILE A 427 -34.23 18.83 70.06
N ARG A 428 -33.57 20.00 69.97
CA ARG A 428 -32.44 20.19 69.06
C ARG A 428 -31.25 19.26 69.38
N LYS A 429 -30.97 19.06 70.67
CA LYS A 429 -29.90 18.14 71.11
C LYS A 429 -30.20 16.70 70.69
N VAL A 430 -31.45 16.26 70.83
CA VAL A 430 -31.89 14.92 70.42
C VAL A 430 -31.84 14.77 68.89
N LEU A 431 -32.46 15.68 68.13
CA LEU A 431 -32.52 15.56 66.67
C LEU A 431 -31.17 15.67 65.97
N ASN A 432 -30.22 16.40 66.56
CA ASN A 432 -28.85 16.47 66.02
C ASN A 432 -28.00 15.23 66.36
N ALA A 433 -28.32 14.53 67.44
CA ALA A 433 -27.58 13.34 67.87
C ALA A 433 -28.05 12.05 67.18
N VAL A 434 -29.24 12.06 66.59
CA VAL A 434 -29.84 10.89 65.93
C VAL A 434 -29.73 11.02 64.41
N PRO A 435 -29.05 10.08 63.72
CA PRO A 435 -29.00 10.05 62.25
C PRO A 435 -30.40 10.05 61.63
N ALA A 436 -30.59 10.78 60.52
CA ALA A 436 -31.89 10.92 59.86
C ALA A 436 -32.52 9.57 59.46
N GLU A 437 -31.70 8.54 59.23
CA GLU A 437 -32.12 7.17 58.91
C GLU A 437 -32.89 6.49 60.05
N ILE A 438 -32.53 6.75 61.31
CA ILE A 438 -33.18 6.15 62.49
C ILE A 438 -34.55 6.78 62.74
N VAL A 439 -34.72 8.06 62.39
CA VAL A 439 -36.01 8.78 62.54
C VAL A 439 -37.11 8.11 61.70
N GLY A 440 -36.76 7.56 60.54
CA GLY A 440 -37.69 6.79 59.69
C GLY A 440 -38.08 5.42 60.28
N GLN A 441 -37.15 4.72 60.92
CA GLN A 441 -37.41 3.39 61.51
C GLN A 441 -38.30 3.45 62.76
N VAL A 442 -38.21 4.52 63.56
CA VAL A 442 -39.08 4.73 64.73
C VAL A 442 -40.55 4.91 64.30
N LEU A 443 -40.80 5.46 63.12
CA LEU A 443 -42.13 5.60 62.51
C LEU A 443 -42.74 4.24 62.13
N GLU A 444 -41.94 3.31 61.61
CA GLU A 444 -42.39 1.94 61.28
C GLU A 444 -42.74 1.13 62.52
N LEU A 445 -41.99 1.30 63.62
CA LEU A 445 -42.24 0.62 64.89
C LEU A 445 -43.46 1.18 65.64
N THR A 446 -43.73 2.49 65.55
CA THR A 446 -44.84 3.14 66.27
C THR A 446 -46.17 3.15 65.52
N SER A 447 -46.15 3.01 64.18
CA SER A 447 -47.37 3.00 63.35
C SER A 447 -48.11 1.66 63.31
N GLY A 448 -47.58 0.61 63.97
CA GLY A 448 -48.27 -0.68 64.13
C GLY A 448 -48.59 -1.43 62.83
N SER A 449 -48.04 -1.01 61.69
CA SER A 449 -48.26 -1.66 60.40
C SER A 449 -47.12 -2.63 60.10
N ARG A 450 -47.19 -3.84 60.65
CA ARG A 450 -46.46 -4.99 60.08
C ARG A 450 -47.20 -5.41 58.81
N VAL A 451 -46.77 -4.88 57.66
CA VAL A 451 -47.02 -5.54 56.38
C VAL A 451 -46.13 -6.80 56.36
N ALA A 452 -46.77 -7.96 56.33
CA ALA A 452 -46.13 -9.23 56.00
C ALA A 452 -45.92 -9.35 54.48
#